data_AF-A0A956QV58-F1
#
_entry.id   AF-A0A956QV58-F1
#
_cell.length_a   1.000
_cell.length_b   1.000
_cell.length_c   1.000
_cell.angle_alpha   90.00
_cell.angle_beta   90.00
_cell.angle_gamma   90.00
#
_symmetry.space_group_name_H-M   'P 1'
#
loop_
_entity.id
_entity.type
_entity.pdbx_description
1 polymer ?
#
loop_
_entity_poly.entity_id
_entity_poly.type
_entity_poly.pdbx_seq_one_letter_code
_entity_poly.pdbx_strand_id
1 'polypeptide(L)'
;MRRAMILPMEEELIGVEFEHKDYWEWEGFEGLCLEDSNVRAITVSREIVFDLDLLLNEQHEAFSKSKKGRMRGKLKFADVTEYTWTGQHVRPALKDGKHPDLGTIDALYFENGWYYIFGEWGELKFRASARSLALGAR
;
A
#
# COMPACT_ATOMS: atom_id res chain seq x y z
N MET A 1 -54.35 24.94 14.52
CA MET A 1 -53.07 25.68 14.46
C MET A 1 -51.96 24.69 14.15
N ARG A 2 -51.25 24.90 13.02
CA ARG A 2 -49.94 24.37 12.58
C ARG A 2 -49.62 22.86 12.71
N ARG A 3 -49.67 22.18 11.56
CA ARG A 3 -48.78 21.06 11.18
C ARG A 3 -47.36 21.58 10.95
N ALA A 4 -46.36 20.80 11.36
CA ALA A 4 -45.12 20.52 10.62
C ALA A 4 -44.50 19.28 11.28
N MET A 5 -44.73 18.07 10.74
CA MET A 5 -43.83 17.36 9.82
C MET A 5 -42.50 16.98 10.47
N ILE A 6 -42.47 15.77 11.03
CA ILE A 6 -41.25 14.97 11.14
C ILE A 6 -40.86 14.63 9.69
N LEU A 7 -39.74 15.14 9.21
CA LEU A 7 -39.12 14.63 7.99
C LEU A 7 -38.34 13.36 8.38
N PRO A 8 -38.63 12.20 7.78
CA PRO A 8 -37.71 11.08 7.86
C PRO A 8 -36.48 11.40 6.98
N MET A 9 -35.27 11.40 7.56
CA MET A 9 -34.04 11.26 6.77
C MET A 9 -33.89 9.78 6.41
N GLU A 10 -34.70 9.34 5.46
CA GLU A 10 -34.36 8.20 4.61
C GLU A 10 -33.66 8.80 3.39
N GLU A 11 -32.32 8.93 3.45
CA GLU A 11 -31.54 9.06 2.23
C GLU A 11 -31.21 7.64 1.74
N GLU A 12 -32.01 7.25 0.76
CA GLU A 12 -31.85 6.11 -0.13
C GLU A 12 -30.49 6.23 -0.87
N LEU A 13 -29.42 5.66 -0.32
CA LEU A 13 -28.15 5.48 -1.04
C LEU A 13 -28.28 4.28 -1.97
N ILE A 14 -28.80 4.56 -3.17
CA ILE A 14 -28.94 3.62 -4.27
C ILE A 14 -27.54 3.21 -4.76
N GLY A 15 -27.11 1.98 -4.42
CA GLY A 15 -26.24 1.16 -5.26
C GLY A 15 -24.79 1.61 -5.52
N VAL A 16 -24.16 2.38 -4.64
CA VAL A 16 -22.69 2.58 -4.73
C VAL A 16 -22.02 1.37 -4.08
N GLU A 17 -21.50 0.46 -4.90
CA GLU A 17 -20.64 -0.62 -4.41
C GLU A 17 -19.40 0.01 -3.77
N PHE A 18 -19.29 -0.15 -2.44
CA PHE A 18 -18.06 0.19 -1.73
C PHE A 18 -17.04 -0.88 -2.09
N GLU A 19 -16.08 -0.52 -2.93
CA GLU A 19 -14.94 -1.37 -3.24
C GLU A 19 -13.89 -1.14 -2.16
N HIS A 20 -13.67 -2.15 -1.32
CA HIS A 20 -12.54 -2.25 -0.41
C HIS A 20 -11.82 -3.56 -0.71
N LYS A 21 -10.50 -3.52 -0.86
CA LYS A 21 -9.70 -4.69 -1.18
C LYS A 21 -8.32 -4.61 -0.56
N ASP A 22 -8.02 -5.53 0.33
CA ASP A 22 -6.69 -5.66 0.93
C ASP A 22 -5.68 -6.20 -0.08
N TYR A 23 -4.39 -5.94 0.16
CA TYR A 23 -3.35 -6.31 -0.80
C TYR A 23 -3.26 -7.82 -1.06
N TRP A 24 -3.53 -8.65 -0.05
CA TRP A 24 -3.45 -10.12 -0.18
C TRP A 24 -4.54 -10.69 -1.07
N GLU A 25 -5.57 -9.91 -1.42
CA GLU A 25 -6.61 -10.30 -2.36
C GLU A 25 -6.25 -9.95 -3.82
N TRP A 26 -5.12 -9.26 -4.05
CA TRP A 26 -4.68 -8.89 -5.39
C TRP A 26 -3.95 -10.05 -6.07
N GLU A 27 -4.24 -10.25 -7.36
CA GLU A 27 -3.50 -11.20 -8.18
C GLU A 27 -1.99 -10.86 -8.17
N GLY A 28 -1.17 -11.86 -7.86
CA GLY A 28 0.29 -11.73 -7.77
C GLY A 28 0.80 -11.25 -6.41
N PHE A 29 -0.07 -11.09 -5.42
CA PHE A 29 0.26 -10.70 -4.03
C PHE A 29 -0.04 -11.82 -3.03
N GLU A 30 -0.39 -13.01 -3.51
CA GLU A 30 -0.66 -14.17 -2.68
C GLU A 30 0.61 -14.59 -1.92
N GLY A 31 0.46 -14.78 -0.60
CA GLY A 31 1.56 -15.24 0.23
C GLY A 31 2.61 -14.18 0.59
N LEU A 32 2.33 -12.90 0.34
CA LEU A 32 3.09 -11.80 0.92
C LEU A 32 2.66 -11.54 2.38
N CYS A 33 3.61 -11.14 3.21
CA CYS A 33 3.36 -10.63 4.57
C CYS A 33 3.94 -9.22 4.66
N LEU A 34 3.18 -8.22 4.20
CA LEU A 34 3.67 -6.83 4.15
C LEU A 34 3.87 -6.22 5.54
N GLU A 35 3.09 -6.67 6.53
CA GLU A 35 3.13 -6.26 7.94
C GLU A 35 4.51 -6.50 8.57
N ASP A 36 5.20 -7.54 8.11
CA ASP A 36 6.53 -7.92 8.57
C ASP A 36 7.65 -7.58 7.56
N SER A 37 7.30 -6.85 6.49
CA SER A 37 8.21 -6.45 5.43
C SER A 37 8.78 -5.05 5.69
N ASN A 38 10.11 -4.92 5.60
CA ASN A 38 10.80 -3.67 5.90
C ASN A 38 10.94 -2.80 4.65
N VAL A 39 10.62 -1.52 4.79
CA VAL A 39 10.78 -0.50 3.75
C VAL A 39 12.19 0.07 3.80
N ARG A 40 12.85 0.12 2.64
CA ARG A 40 14.25 0.58 2.50
C ARG A 40 14.37 1.90 1.77
N ALA A 41 13.41 2.18 0.91
CA ALA A 41 13.29 3.42 0.18
C ALA A 41 11.84 3.59 -0.30
N ILE A 42 11.41 4.84 -0.34
CA ILE A 42 10.15 5.26 -0.93
C ILE A 42 10.49 6.36 -1.94
N THR A 43 10.20 6.12 -3.21
CA THR A 43 10.35 7.12 -4.27
C THR A 43 8.97 7.53 -4.73
N VAL A 44 8.69 8.84 -4.72
CA VAL A 44 7.41 9.41 -5.15
C VAL A 44 7.63 10.38 -6.30
N SER A 45 6.97 10.12 -7.43
CA SER A 45 7.02 10.93 -8.65
C SER A 45 5.74 10.73 -9.46
N ARG A 46 5.84 10.48 -10.78
CA ARG A 46 4.75 9.89 -11.58
C ARG A 46 4.54 8.41 -11.28
N GLU A 47 5.42 7.83 -10.49
CA GLU A 47 5.32 6.48 -9.95
C GLU A 47 5.60 6.55 -8.45
N ILE A 48 4.96 5.67 -7.68
CA ILE A 48 5.28 5.43 -6.28
C ILE A 48 5.95 4.05 -6.20
N VAL A 49 7.17 4.01 -5.67
CA VAL A 49 7.98 2.78 -5.59
C VAL A 49 8.47 2.57 -4.17
N PHE A 50 8.19 1.39 -3.63
CA PHE A 50 8.73 0.88 -2.37
C PHE A 50 9.79 -0.18 -2.65
N ASP A 51 11.00 0.07 -2.18
CA ASP A 51 12.06 -0.95 -2.13
C ASP A 51 11.96 -1.69 -0.79
N LEU A 52 11.81 -3.02 -0.83
CA LEU A 52 11.46 -3.84 0.33
C LEU A 52 12.51 -4.93 0.63
N ASP A 53 12.69 -5.20 1.92
CA ASP A 53 13.05 -6.54 2.43
C ASP A 53 11.74 -7.28 2.71
N LEU A 54 11.20 -7.92 1.67
CA LEU A 54 9.88 -8.55 1.65
C LEU A 54 9.87 -9.89 2.38
N LEU A 55 8.89 -10.12 3.24
CA LEU A 55 8.60 -11.42 3.84
C LEU A 55 7.53 -12.16 3.01
N LEU A 56 7.85 -13.40 2.70
CA LEU A 56 6.98 -14.36 2.02
C LEU A 56 6.58 -15.44 3.03
N ASN A 57 5.35 -15.95 2.91
CA ASN A 57 4.91 -17.17 3.59
C ASN A 57 4.99 -18.39 2.66
N GLU A 58 4.71 -19.58 3.20
CA GLU A 58 4.85 -20.86 2.50
C GLU A 58 3.97 -21.02 1.25
N GLN A 59 2.93 -20.19 1.09
CA GLN A 59 2.04 -20.22 -0.08
C GLN A 59 2.67 -19.56 -1.30
N HIS A 60 3.64 -18.66 -1.11
CA HIS A 60 4.27 -17.93 -2.21
C HIS A 60 5.26 -18.83 -2.97
N GLU A 61 5.20 -18.87 -4.30
CA GLU A 61 6.06 -19.76 -5.13
C GLU A 61 7.57 -19.57 -4.89
N ALA A 62 7.99 -18.32 -4.67
CA ALA A 62 9.37 -17.96 -4.39
C ALA A 62 9.81 -18.24 -2.94
N PHE A 63 8.93 -18.69 -2.04
CA PHE A 63 9.27 -18.95 -0.64
C PHE A 63 10.43 -19.94 -0.52
N SER A 64 10.42 -21.02 -1.31
CA SER A 64 11.48 -22.03 -1.36
C SER A 64 12.85 -21.49 -1.78
N LYS A 65 12.88 -20.38 -2.53
CA LYS A 65 14.09 -19.71 -3.02
C LYS A 65 14.56 -18.59 -2.07
N SER A 66 13.71 -18.21 -1.13
CA SER A 66 13.98 -17.14 -0.16
C SER A 66 14.86 -17.64 0.99
N LYS A 67 15.62 -16.74 1.62
CA LYS A 67 16.38 -17.07 2.84
C LYS A 67 15.54 -16.72 4.05
N LYS A 68 15.05 -17.73 4.78
CA LYS A 68 14.13 -17.57 5.93
C LYS A 68 12.85 -16.81 5.56
N GLY A 69 12.26 -17.08 4.40
CA GLY A 69 11.08 -16.36 3.93
C GLY A 69 11.36 -14.98 3.32
N ARG A 70 12.60 -14.46 3.38
CA ARG A 70 12.89 -13.06 2.99
C ARG A 70 13.59 -12.92 1.65
N MET A 71 13.13 -11.94 0.85
CA MET A 71 13.68 -11.59 -0.48
C MET A 71 13.71 -10.08 -0.72
N ARG A 72 14.47 -9.65 -1.72
CA ARG A 72 14.37 -8.27 -2.23
C ARG A 72 13.08 -8.12 -3.01
N GLY A 73 12.32 -7.07 -2.74
CA GLY A 73 11.10 -6.74 -3.47
C GLY A 73 11.10 -5.30 -3.95
N LYS A 74 10.42 -5.05 -5.06
CA LYS A 74 9.98 -3.72 -5.48
C LYS A 74 8.47 -3.76 -5.68
N LEU A 75 7.76 -3.00 -4.85
CA LEU A 75 6.33 -2.73 -5.03
C LEU A 75 6.19 -1.39 -5.75
N LYS A 76 5.53 -1.39 -6.90
CA LYS A 76 5.42 -0.23 -7.78
C LYS A 76 3.98 0.08 -8.12
N PHE A 77 3.63 1.36 -8.07
CA PHE A 77 2.38 1.91 -8.58
C PHE A 77 2.71 2.91 -9.69
N ALA A 78 2.16 2.69 -10.88
CA ALA A 78 2.46 3.46 -12.09
C ALA A 78 1.32 4.44 -12.43
N ASP A 79 1.67 5.45 -13.23
CA ASP A 79 0.81 6.55 -13.65
C ASP A 79 0.04 7.18 -12.48
N VAL A 80 0.79 7.57 -11.45
CA VAL A 80 0.23 8.24 -10.28
C VAL A 80 -0.25 9.63 -10.68
N THR A 81 -1.55 9.86 -10.58
CA THR A 81 -2.20 11.12 -10.99
C THR A 81 -2.42 12.07 -9.84
N GLU A 82 -2.57 11.54 -8.63
CA GLU A 82 -2.84 12.30 -7.42
C GLU A 82 -2.26 11.54 -6.22
N TYR A 83 -1.60 12.25 -5.30
CA TYR A 83 -1.17 11.67 -4.04
C TYR A 83 -1.14 12.71 -2.92
N THR A 84 -1.33 12.24 -1.69
CA THR A 84 -1.08 12.97 -0.45
C THR A 84 -0.22 12.10 0.44
N TRP A 85 0.82 12.68 1.05
CA TRP A 85 1.64 12.02 2.06
C TRP A 85 1.52 12.78 3.38
N THR A 86 0.80 12.21 4.35
CA THR A 86 0.62 12.76 5.69
C THR A 86 1.57 12.08 6.68
N GLY A 87 1.98 12.81 7.72
CA GLY A 87 2.85 12.25 8.76
C GLY A 87 4.27 11.91 8.31
N GLN A 88 4.71 12.44 7.15
CA GLN A 88 6.07 12.21 6.65
C GLN A 88 7.10 12.81 7.61
N HIS A 89 7.79 11.95 8.35
CA HIS A 89 8.89 12.36 9.23
C HIS A 89 10.24 11.77 8.80
N VAL A 90 10.24 10.97 7.73
CA VAL A 90 11.45 10.40 7.13
C VAL A 90 11.73 11.10 5.81
N ARG A 91 12.92 11.70 5.68
CA ARG A 91 13.31 12.38 4.43
C ARG A 91 13.61 11.31 3.37
N PRO A 92 13.04 11.39 2.15
CA PRO A 92 13.28 10.42 1.07
C PRO A 92 14.72 10.39 0.50
N ALA A 93 15.70 11.05 1.12
CA ALA A 93 17.03 11.24 0.53
C ALA A 93 18.13 10.68 1.43
N LEU A 94 18.79 9.64 0.91
CA LEU A 94 20.04 9.05 1.39
C LEU A 94 21.10 10.13 1.64
N LYS A 95 21.40 10.38 2.92
CA LYS A 95 22.72 10.87 3.32
C LYS A 95 23.49 9.61 3.77
N ASP A 96 24.52 9.23 3.01
CA ASP A 96 25.56 8.26 3.42
C ASP A 96 25.45 6.79 2.94
N GLY A 97 24.67 6.49 1.89
CA GLY A 97 24.79 5.20 1.18
C GLY A 97 24.37 3.94 1.96
N LYS A 98 23.94 4.10 3.22
CA LYS A 98 23.19 3.09 3.96
C LYS A 98 21.72 3.29 3.62
N HIS A 99 21.10 2.28 3.00
CA HIS A 99 19.65 2.25 2.87
C HIS A 99 19.05 2.32 4.29
N PRO A 100 18.35 3.41 4.64
CA PRO A 100 17.70 3.49 5.94
C PRO A 100 16.67 2.37 6.05
N ASP A 101 16.60 1.73 7.21
CA ASP A 101 15.39 0.99 7.59
C ASP A 101 14.34 2.05 7.91
N LEU A 102 13.31 2.13 7.05
CA LEU A 102 12.22 3.09 7.18
C LEU A 102 11.06 2.52 8.01
N GLY A 103 11.25 1.35 8.60
CA GLY A 103 10.19 0.62 9.33
C GLY A 103 9.42 -0.34 8.43
N THR A 104 8.30 -0.82 8.93
CA THR A 104 7.42 -1.77 8.23
C THR A 104 6.33 -1.06 7.42
N ILE A 105 5.65 -1.83 6.56
CA ILE A 105 4.32 -1.47 6.07
C ILE A 105 3.35 -2.02 7.10
N ASP A 106 2.44 -1.21 7.63
CA ASP A 106 1.47 -1.69 8.62
C ASP A 106 0.15 -2.10 7.95
N ALA A 107 -0.27 -1.43 6.87
CA ALA A 107 -1.20 -2.00 5.90
C ALA A 107 -1.12 -1.35 4.52
N LEU A 108 -1.72 -2.04 3.56
CA LEU A 108 -1.87 -1.64 2.18
C LEU A 108 -3.23 -2.13 1.65
N TYR A 109 -4.07 -1.22 1.19
CA TYR A 109 -5.37 -1.57 0.65
C TYR A 109 -5.80 -0.59 -0.45
N PHE A 110 -6.79 -1.02 -1.22
CA PHE A 110 -7.45 -0.20 -2.22
C PHE A 110 -8.89 0.02 -1.80
N GLU A 111 -9.32 1.28 -1.77
CA GLU A 111 -10.67 1.65 -1.38
C GLU A 111 -11.19 2.80 -2.22
N ASN A 112 -12.37 2.62 -2.83
CA ASN A 112 -13.10 3.66 -3.57
C ASN A 112 -12.24 4.41 -4.61
N GLY A 113 -11.40 3.69 -5.36
CA GLY A 113 -10.52 4.29 -6.38
C GLY A 113 -9.19 4.84 -5.85
N TRP A 114 -8.85 4.60 -4.59
CA TRP A 114 -7.64 5.08 -3.94
C TRP A 114 -6.84 3.94 -3.33
N TYR A 115 -5.52 4.01 -3.49
CA TYR A 115 -4.60 3.21 -2.69
C TYR A 115 -4.28 3.95 -1.40
N TYR A 116 -4.24 3.18 -0.31
CA TYR A 116 -3.83 3.61 1.01
C TYR A 116 -2.71 2.68 1.45
N ILE A 117 -1.58 3.28 1.80
CA ILE A 117 -0.46 2.54 2.39
C ILE A 117 0.08 3.35 3.56
N PHE A 118 0.25 2.68 4.69
CA PHE A 118 0.74 3.31 5.89
C PHE A 118 1.81 2.45 6.58
N GLY A 119 2.64 3.12 7.35
CA GLY A 119 3.65 2.51 8.20
C GLY A 119 4.31 3.55 9.08
N GLU A 120 5.45 3.19 9.66
CA GLU A 120 6.23 4.14 10.47
C GLU A 120 6.63 5.39 9.68
N TRP A 121 6.71 5.35 8.36
CA TRP A 121 7.08 6.49 7.52
C TRP A 121 5.91 7.44 7.17
N GLY A 122 4.73 7.23 7.76
CA GLY A 122 3.51 8.01 7.54
C GLY A 122 2.52 7.29 6.63
N GLU A 123 1.55 8.06 6.10
CA GLU A 123 0.47 7.53 5.27
C GLU A 123 0.54 8.15 3.87
N LEU A 124 0.50 7.30 2.85
CA LEU A 124 0.38 7.66 1.45
C LEU A 124 -1.01 7.25 0.95
N LYS A 125 -1.78 8.26 0.53
CA LYS A 125 -3.06 8.10 -0.16
C LYS A 125 -2.89 8.56 -1.61
N PHE A 126 -3.18 7.70 -2.59
CA PHE A 126 -2.91 8.04 -3.99
C PHE A 126 -3.79 7.30 -5.01
N ARG A 127 -3.82 7.81 -6.24
CA ARG A 127 -4.44 7.17 -7.40
C ARG A 127 -3.38 6.72 -8.39
N ALA A 128 -3.50 5.50 -8.90
CA ALA A 128 -2.58 4.90 -9.87
C ALA A 128 -3.36 4.02 -10.85
N SER A 129 -2.86 3.89 -12.09
CA SER A 129 -3.50 3.07 -13.14
C SER A 129 -3.13 1.59 -13.03
N ALA A 130 -1.95 1.30 -12.48
CA ALA A 130 -1.40 -0.04 -12.43
C ALA A 130 -0.54 -0.24 -11.18
N ARG A 131 -0.47 -1.49 -10.75
CA ARG A 131 0.40 -1.96 -9.66
C ARG A 131 1.21 -3.17 -10.11
N SER A 132 2.42 -3.33 -9.61
CA SER A 132 3.24 -4.50 -9.87
C SER A 132 4.18 -4.80 -8.71
N LEU A 133 4.52 -6.08 -8.58
CA LEU A 133 5.53 -6.59 -7.66
C LEU A 133 6.64 -7.26 -8.47
N ALA A 134 7.89 -6.88 -8.18
CA ALA A 134 9.06 -7.55 -8.73
C ALA A 134 9.92 -8.11 -7.60
N LEU A 135 10.27 -9.39 -7.69
CA LEU A 135 11.18 -10.05 -6.75
C LEU A 135 12.60 -10.05 -7.31
N GLY A 136 13.54 -9.51 -6.55
CA GLY A 136 14.95 -9.52 -6.86
C GLY A 136 15.67 -10.71 -6.23
N ALA A 137 16.74 -11.16 -6.88
CA ALA A 137 17.76 -11.96 -6.20
C ALA A 137 18.42 -11.11 -5.10
N ARG A 138 18.86 -11.76 -4.03
CA ARG A 138 19.57 -11.11 -2.92
C ARG A 138 21.02 -10.84 -3.25
#